data_AF-A0A0C4E0H5-F1
#
_entry.id   AF-A0A0C4E0H5-F1
#
_cell.length_a   1.000
_cell.length_b   1.000
_cell.length_c   1.000
_cell.angle_alpha   90.00
_cell.angle_beta   90.00
_cell.angle_gamma   90.00
#
_symmetry.space_group_name_H-M   'P 1'
#
loop_
_entity.id
_entity.type
_entity.pdbx_description
1 polymer ?
#
loop_
_entity_poly.entity_id
_entity_poly.type
_entity_poly.pdbx_seq_one_letter_code
_entity_poly.pdbx_strand_id
1 'polypeptide(L)'
;MLFLGHPLIAALLFLLPLSALAQQIPVTGIRSGDDGSPPPVRKNVKELHRNGGAEWDLFILGLTALQDEKETNELSYFQLMGIHGRPYIPWNGVDQVPGGAYGGFCPHNVRTRHVHPVVAISRDQGQQETA
;
A
#
# COMPACT_ATOMS: atom_id res chain seq x y z
N MET A 1 42.26 42.15 -3.71
CA MET A 1 41.60 41.28 -2.72
C MET A 1 40.18 41.78 -2.50
N LEU A 2 39.26 40.84 -2.26
CA LEU A 2 37.85 40.99 -1.85
C LEU A 2 36.82 40.76 -2.96
N PHE A 3 36.22 39.57 -2.85
CA PHE A 3 35.20 38.94 -3.68
C PHE A 3 33.83 39.59 -3.44
N LEU A 4 33.21 40.15 -4.48
CA LEU A 4 31.79 40.46 -4.50
C LEU A 4 31.10 39.59 -5.55
N GLY A 5 30.39 38.58 -5.06
CA GLY A 5 29.54 37.71 -5.85
C GLY A 5 29.20 36.51 -4.99
N HIS A 6 27.94 36.07 -5.00
CA HIS A 6 27.37 34.89 -4.32
C HIS A 6 26.42 35.07 -3.11
N PRO A 7 25.65 36.15 -2.91
CA PRO A 7 24.49 36.05 -2.02
C PRO A 7 23.23 35.50 -2.71
N LEU A 8 23.13 35.59 -4.04
CA LEU A 8 21.91 35.21 -4.79
C LEU A 8 21.81 33.71 -5.13
N ILE A 9 22.93 32.99 -5.26
CA ILE A 9 22.93 31.55 -5.58
C ILE A 9 22.61 30.70 -4.34
N ALA A 10 22.98 31.17 -3.14
CA ALA A 10 22.68 30.48 -1.88
C ALA A 10 21.17 30.49 -1.53
N ALA A 11 20.43 31.52 -1.96
CA ALA A 11 18.99 31.60 -1.72
C ALA A 11 18.16 30.66 -2.62
N LEU A 12 18.67 30.30 -3.81
CA LEU A 12 17.96 29.44 -4.75
C LEU A 12 18.03 27.94 -4.39
N LEU A 13 19.04 27.54 -3.61
CA LEU A 13 19.15 26.18 -3.04
C LEU A 13 18.20 25.95 -1.85
N PHE A 14 17.56 26.99 -1.31
CA PHE A 14 16.65 26.90 -0.16
C PHE A 14 15.16 26.89 -0.54
N LEU A 15 14.83 26.95 -1.84
CA LEU A 15 13.47 26.96 -2.38
C LEU A 15 13.15 25.72 -3.23
N LEU A 16 13.91 24.63 -3.09
CA LEU A 16 13.39 23.32 -3.47
C LEU A 16 12.30 22.99 -2.45
N PRO A 17 11.00 22.99 -2.81
CA PRO A 17 10.01 22.49 -1.89
C PRO A 17 10.39 21.02 -1.65
N LEU A 18 10.54 20.67 -0.38
CA LEU A 18 10.72 19.30 0.10
C LEU A 18 9.40 18.53 -0.14
N SER A 19 8.91 18.51 -1.38
CA SER A 19 7.73 17.79 -1.81
C SER A 19 8.01 16.30 -2.00
N ALA A 20 9.26 15.87 -1.82
CA ALA A 20 9.62 14.48 -1.60
C ALA A 20 9.35 14.08 -0.13
N LEU A 21 8.21 14.51 0.44
CA LEU A 21 7.59 13.70 1.49
C LEU A 21 7.07 12.48 0.75
N ALA A 22 7.52 11.27 1.12
CA ALA A 22 6.97 10.04 0.57
C ALA A 22 5.44 10.14 0.60
N GLN A 23 4.81 10.18 -0.57
CA GLN A 23 3.35 10.29 -0.65
C GLN A 23 2.79 9.00 -0.06
N GLN A 24 2.17 9.10 1.12
CA GLN A 24 1.57 7.94 1.76
C GLN A 24 0.55 7.32 0.81
N ILE A 25 0.72 6.03 0.49
CA ILE A 25 -0.21 5.25 -0.32
C ILE A 25 -1.50 5.06 0.51
N PRO A 26 -2.61 5.70 0.12
CA PRO A 26 -3.86 5.56 0.86
C PRO A 26 -4.50 4.22 0.53
N VAL A 27 -4.91 3.49 1.57
CA VAL A 27 -5.60 2.22 1.45
C VAL A 27 -7.11 2.45 1.53
N THR A 28 -7.76 2.66 0.38
CA THR A 28 -9.20 2.99 0.29
C THR A 28 -10.05 1.87 -0.32
N GLY A 29 -9.40 0.90 -0.96
CA GLY A 29 -10.03 -0.11 -1.82
C GLY A 29 -10.66 0.41 -3.09
N ILE A 30 -11.37 -0.50 -3.79
CA ILE A 30 -11.96 -0.18 -5.09
C ILE A 30 -13.06 0.87 -4.92
N ARG A 31 -13.01 1.90 -5.77
CA ARG A 31 -14.04 2.94 -5.84
C ARG A 31 -15.33 2.28 -6.37
N SER A 32 -16.44 2.56 -5.71
CA SER A 32 -17.75 2.27 -6.29
C SER A 32 -17.94 3.13 -7.55
N GLY A 33 -18.77 2.67 -8.49
CA GLY A 33 -19.16 3.52 -9.61
C GLY A 33 -19.82 4.82 -9.12
N ASP A 34 -19.68 5.89 -9.90
CA ASP A 34 -20.36 7.18 -9.63
C ASP A 34 -21.89 7.07 -9.76
N ASP A 35 -22.40 5.91 -10.17
CA ASP A 35 -23.80 5.54 -10.32
C ASP A 35 -24.50 5.18 -9.00
N GLY A 36 -23.76 5.19 -7.88
CA GLY A 36 -24.29 4.82 -6.56
C GLY A 36 -24.50 3.32 -6.38
N SER A 37 -23.96 2.49 -7.29
CA SER A 37 -23.98 1.04 -7.16
C SER A 37 -23.16 0.57 -5.94
N PRO A 38 -23.63 -0.46 -5.21
CA PRO A 38 -22.84 -1.04 -4.13
C PRO A 38 -21.54 -1.64 -4.70
N PRO A 39 -20.44 -1.67 -3.92
CA PRO A 39 -19.22 -2.35 -4.34
C PRO A 39 -19.47 -3.81 -4.74
N PRO A 40 -18.73 -4.37 -5.72
CA PRO A 40 -18.84 -5.78 -6.07
C PRO A 40 -18.56 -6.70 -4.87
N VAL A 41 -19.32 -7.79 -4.78
CA VAL A 41 -19.14 -8.81 -3.73
C VAL A 41 -17.88 -9.65 -3.98
N ARG A 42 -17.19 -10.06 -2.91
CA ARG A 42 -16.08 -11.01 -2.99
C ARG A 42 -16.64 -12.42 -3.24
N LYS A 43 -16.39 -12.97 -4.44
CA LYS A 43 -16.88 -14.28 -4.87
C LYS A 43 -16.05 -15.43 -4.32
N ASN A 44 -16.64 -16.63 -4.25
CA ASN A 44 -15.89 -17.85 -4.01
C ASN A 44 -14.96 -18.15 -5.20
N VAL A 45 -13.68 -18.39 -4.93
CA VAL A 45 -12.68 -18.61 -6.00
C VAL A 45 -12.98 -19.82 -6.89
N LYS A 46 -13.60 -20.88 -6.35
CA LYS A 46 -13.98 -22.06 -7.15
C LYS A 46 -15.09 -21.73 -8.14
N GLU A 47 -16.01 -20.86 -7.75
CA GLU A 47 -17.07 -20.39 -8.64
C GLU A 47 -16.53 -19.43 -9.69
N LEU A 48 -15.63 -18.51 -9.29
CA LEU A 48 -14.96 -17.60 -10.21
C LEU A 48 -14.20 -18.37 -11.31
N HIS A 49 -13.41 -19.37 -10.91
CA HIS A 49 -12.69 -20.23 -11.86
C HIS A 49 -13.62 -21.06 -12.75
N ARG A 50 -14.67 -21.66 -12.18
CA ARG A 50 -15.65 -22.46 -12.93
C ARG A 50 -16.40 -21.62 -13.97
N ASN A 51 -16.78 -20.40 -13.62
CA ASN A 51 -17.52 -19.50 -14.51
C ASN A 51 -16.62 -18.92 -15.61
N GLY A 52 -15.32 -18.77 -15.34
CA GLY A 52 -14.33 -18.32 -16.31
C GLY A 52 -14.62 -16.94 -16.91
N GLY A 53 -14.20 -16.73 -18.15
CA GLY A 53 -14.41 -15.50 -18.90
C GLY A 53 -13.61 -14.31 -18.37
N ALA A 54 -14.02 -13.10 -18.79
CA ALA A 54 -13.24 -11.88 -18.59
C ALA A 54 -12.87 -11.60 -17.13
N GLU A 55 -13.71 -11.95 -16.16
CA GLU A 55 -13.43 -11.72 -14.73
C GLU A 55 -12.28 -12.62 -14.22
N TRP A 56 -12.29 -13.89 -14.61
CA TRP A 56 -11.20 -14.82 -14.28
C TRP A 56 -9.92 -14.47 -15.03
N ASP A 57 -10.03 -14.14 -16.32
CA ASP A 57 -8.89 -13.78 -17.14
C ASP A 57 -8.20 -12.51 -16.59
N LEU A 58 -8.98 -11.49 -16.20
CA LEU A 58 -8.45 -10.28 -15.56
C LEU A 58 -7.83 -10.56 -14.19
N PHE A 59 -8.37 -11.48 -13.40
CA PHE A 59 -7.75 -11.89 -12.14
C PHE A 59 -6.36 -12.49 -12.37
N ILE A 60 -6.22 -13.39 -13.34
CA ILE A 60 -4.93 -14.00 -13.67
C ILE A 60 -3.96 -12.96 -14.25
N LEU A 61 -4.38 -12.19 -15.26
CA LEU A 61 -3.53 -11.17 -15.89
C LEU A 61 -3.09 -10.10 -14.89
N GLY A 62 -3.99 -9.64 -14.03
CA GLY A 62 -3.68 -8.65 -13.00
C GLY A 62 -2.71 -9.18 -11.95
N LEU A 63 -2.90 -10.43 -11.50
CA LEU A 63 -1.98 -11.06 -10.54
C LEU A 63 -0.59 -11.28 -11.16
N THR A 64 -0.53 -11.74 -12.42
CA THR A 64 0.73 -11.88 -13.14
C THR A 64 1.44 -10.54 -13.28
N ALA A 65 0.75 -9.49 -13.70
CA ALA A 65 1.34 -8.15 -13.79
C ALA A 65 1.85 -7.63 -12.44
N LEU A 66 1.13 -7.90 -11.34
CA LEU A 66 1.57 -7.54 -9.99
C LEU A 66 2.83 -8.29 -9.56
N GLN A 67 2.94 -9.57 -9.93
CA GLN A 67 4.10 -10.42 -9.64
C GLN A 67 5.32 -10.09 -10.49
N ASP A 68 5.11 -9.61 -11.72
CA ASP A 68 6.18 -9.22 -12.65
C ASP A 68 6.78 -7.83 -12.34
N GLU A 69 6.15 -7.06 -11.46
CA GLU A 69 6.64 -5.75 -11.06
C GLU A 69 7.99 -5.84 -10.31
N LYS A 70 8.88 -4.86 -10.53
CA LYS A 70 10.21 -4.88 -9.91
C LYS A 70 10.11 -4.84 -8.39
N GLU A 71 10.93 -5.63 -7.69
CA GLU A 71 10.97 -5.65 -6.22
C GLU A 71 11.27 -4.29 -5.59
N THR A 72 11.90 -3.37 -6.32
CA THR A 72 12.17 -1.99 -5.87
C THR A 72 10.93 -1.10 -5.87
N ASN A 73 9.84 -1.51 -6.53
CA ASN A 73 8.58 -0.79 -6.52
C ASN A 73 7.79 -1.17 -5.26
N GLU A 74 7.44 -0.18 -4.44
CA GLU A 74 6.72 -0.32 -3.16
C GLU A 74 5.33 -1.00 -3.28
N LEU A 75 4.75 -0.99 -4.49
CA LEU A 75 3.48 -1.67 -4.80
C LEU A 75 3.66 -3.05 -5.47
N SER A 76 4.90 -3.52 -5.65
CA SER A 76 5.16 -4.86 -6.20
C SER A 76 4.63 -5.95 -5.29
N TYR A 77 4.37 -7.14 -5.87
CA TYR A 77 4.02 -8.33 -5.09
C TYR A 77 5.03 -8.60 -3.96
N PHE A 78 6.33 -8.44 -4.24
CA PHE A 78 7.39 -8.63 -3.25
C PHE A 78 7.24 -7.68 -2.06
N GLN A 79 7.08 -6.38 -2.30
CA GLN A 79 6.96 -5.38 -1.24
C GLN A 79 5.67 -5.57 -0.42
N LEU A 80 4.54 -5.81 -1.09
CA LEU A 80 3.26 -6.05 -0.43
C LEU A 80 3.28 -7.31 0.45
N MET A 81 3.87 -8.41 -0.02
CA MET A 81 4.04 -9.62 0.80
C MET A 81 5.07 -9.41 1.92
N GLY A 82 6.07 -8.56 1.70
CA GLY A 82 7.05 -8.16 2.70
C GLY A 82 6.45 -7.50 3.94
N ILE A 83 5.29 -6.85 3.81
CA ILE A 83 4.53 -6.32 4.96
C ILE A 83 4.24 -7.42 6.00
N HIS A 84 4.01 -8.65 5.55
CA HIS A 84 3.75 -9.77 6.46
C HIS A 84 4.96 -10.17 7.31
N GLY A 85 6.17 -10.03 6.79
CA GLY A 85 7.36 -10.62 7.40
C GLY A 85 8.68 -10.23 6.72
N ARG A 86 9.48 -11.24 6.37
CA ARG A 86 10.78 -11.02 5.73
C ARG A 86 10.59 -10.28 4.39
N PRO A 87 11.51 -9.36 4.02
CA PRO A 87 12.80 -9.10 4.64
C PRO A 87 12.81 -8.07 5.80
N TYR A 88 11.65 -7.72 6.38
CA TYR A 88 11.52 -6.74 7.48
C TYR A 88 11.98 -5.33 7.11
N ILE A 89 11.73 -4.92 5.88
CA ILE A 89 12.05 -3.58 5.39
C ILE A 89 10.87 -2.62 5.60
N PRO A 90 11.13 -1.30 5.63
CA PRO A 90 10.08 -0.29 5.75
C PRO A 90 9.10 -0.35 4.58
N TRP A 91 7.85 0.02 4.83
CA TRP A 91 6.83 0.13 3.81
C TRP A 91 5.95 1.36 4.06
N ASN A 92 5.67 2.11 2.99
CA ASN A 92 4.83 3.31 2.98
C ASN A 92 5.26 4.32 4.05
N GLY A 93 6.57 4.60 4.11
CA GLY A 93 7.17 5.53 5.07
C GLY A 93 7.13 5.08 6.55
N VAL A 94 6.74 3.83 6.84
CA VAL A 94 6.69 3.29 8.21
C VAL A 94 7.84 2.32 8.44
N ASP A 95 8.68 2.67 9.41
CA ASP A 95 9.77 1.83 9.91
C ASP A 95 9.31 0.85 11.00
N GLN A 96 10.17 -0.15 11.27
CA GLN A 96 10.02 -1.05 12.40
C GLN A 96 10.12 -0.29 13.74
N VAL A 97 9.31 -0.69 14.71
CA VAL A 97 9.38 -0.15 16.08
C VAL A 97 10.60 -0.71 16.84
N PRO A 98 11.15 0.01 17.83
CA PRO A 98 12.20 -0.52 18.70
C PRO A 98 11.79 -1.87 19.34
N GLY A 99 12.65 -2.89 19.22
CA GLY A 99 12.36 -4.25 19.68
C GLY A 99 11.50 -5.09 18.72
N GLY A 100 11.04 -4.52 17.60
CA GLY A 100 10.25 -5.21 16.56
C GLY A 100 11.06 -5.91 15.47
N ALA A 101 12.40 -5.89 15.54
CA ALA A 101 13.32 -6.26 14.46
C ALA A 101 13.20 -7.70 13.90
N TYR A 102 12.36 -8.55 14.49
CA TYR A 102 12.15 -9.94 14.07
C TYR A 102 10.69 -10.26 13.71
N GLY A 103 9.78 -9.28 13.82
CA GLY A 103 8.38 -9.39 13.42
C GLY A 103 8.10 -8.59 12.15
N GLY A 104 7.28 -9.12 11.25
CA GLY A 104 6.66 -8.28 10.21
C GLY A 104 5.61 -7.37 10.83
N PHE A 105 4.91 -6.60 9.99
CA PHE A 105 3.83 -5.73 10.46
C PHE A 105 2.62 -6.51 10.99
N CYS A 106 2.48 -7.79 10.62
CA CYS A 106 1.34 -8.60 11.03
C CYS A 106 1.38 -8.95 12.53
N PRO A 107 0.33 -8.60 13.29
CA PRO A 107 0.22 -9.01 14.69
C PRO A 107 -0.06 -10.51 14.80
N HIS A 108 0.83 -11.27 15.45
CA HIS A 108 0.62 -12.67 15.81
C HIS A 108 0.51 -12.82 17.32
N ASN A 109 -0.42 -13.66 17.78
CA ASN A 109 -0.59 -14.01 19.20
C ASN A 109 -0.87 -12.80 20.13
N VAL A 110 -1.57 -11.78 19.61
CA VAL A 110 -2.01 -10.61 20.39
C VAL A 110 -3.52 -10.43 20.28
N ARG A 111 -4.14 -9.81 21.30
CA ARG A 111 -5.58 -9.49 21.32
C ARG A 111 -5.88 -8.17 20.59
N THR A 112 -5.36 -8.01 19.38
CA THR A 112 -5.85 -6.95 18.49
C THR A 112 -7.12 -7.47 17.81
N ARG A 113 -8.27 -6.81 18.07
CA ARG A 113 -9.55 -7.08 17.37
C ARG A 113 -9.30 -7.00 15.85
N HIS A 114 -9.98 -7.85 15.09
CA HIS A 114 -9.99 -7.96 13.63
C HIS A 114 -10.14 -6.60 12.91
N VAL A 115 -9.08 -5.81 12.87
CA VAL A 115 -8.90 -4.79 11.85
C VAL A 115 -8.36 -5.55 10.65
N HIS A 116 -9.02 -5.43 9.51
CA HIS A 116 -8.64 -6.10 8.27
C HIS A 116 -7.81 -5.20 7.32
N PRO A 117 -6.88 -4.30 7.75
CA PRO A 117 -6.24 -3.35 6.85
C PRO A 117 -5.40 -4.05 5.77
N VAL A 118 -4.80 -5.21 6.09
CA VAL A 118 -3.99 -6.00 5.15
C VAL A 118 -4.85 -6.60 4.03
N VAL A 119 -6.05 -7.09 4.34
CA VAL A 119 -7.02 -7.54 3.33
C VAL A 119 -7.71 -6.34 2.66
N ALA A 120 -7.80 -5.22 3.38
CA ALA A 120 -8.39 -3.96 2.98
C ALA A 120 -7.47 -3.05 2.17
N ILE A 121 -6.25 -3.49 1.79
CA ILE A 121 -5.59 -2.97 0.58
C ILE A 121 -6.58 -3.03 -0.61
N SER A 122 -7.67 -3.83 -0.48
CA SER A 122 -9.01 -3.50 -0.97
C SER A 122 -10.17 -3.42 0.08
N ARG A 123 -10.45 -2.21 0.63
CA ARG A 123 -11.64 -1.68 1.40
C ARG A 123 -11.84 -2.11 2.87
N ASP A 124 -12.30 -1.30 3.85
CA ASP A 124 -13.27 -0.18 3.87
C ASP A 124 -13.13 0.77 5.08
N GLN A 125 -13.65 2.01 4.93
CA GLN A 125 -13.93 2.94 6.02
C GLN A 125 -15.22 2.54 6.74
N GLY A 126 -15.16 2.51 8.07
CA GLY A 126 -16.33 2.83 8.91
C GLY A 126 -17.43 1.78 8.99
N GLN A 127 -17.27 0.81 9.89
CA GLN A 127 -18.41 0.37 10.71
C GLN A 127 -18.06 0.57 12.19
N GLN A 128 -18.75 1.53 12.79
CA GLN A 128 -18.87 1.70 14.24
C GLN A 128 -19.67 0.52 14.79
N GLU A 129 -19.06 -0.28 15.66
CA GLU A 129 -19.76 -1.26 16.49
C GLU A 129 -20.36 -0.52 17.70
N THR A 130 -21.69 -0.38 17.75
CA THR A 130 -22.41 -0.17 19.00
C THR A 130 -22.57 -1.50 19.73
N ALA A 131 -22.46 -1.43 21.06
CA ALA A 131 -22.52 -2.53 22.03
C ALA A 131 -23.83 -3.34 21.99
#